data_AF-A0A7J2YB57-F1
#
_entry.id   AF-A0A7J2YB57-F1
#
_cell.length_a   1.000
_cell.length_b   1.000
_cell.length_c   1.000
_cell.angle_alpha   90.00
_cell.angle_beta   90.00
_cell.angle_gamma   90.00
#
_symmetry.space_group_name_H-M   'P 1'
#
loop_
_entity.id
_entity.type
_entity.pdbx_description
1 polymer ?
#
loop_
_entity_poly.entity_id
_entity_poly.type
_entity_poly.pdbx_seq_one_letter_code
_entity_poly.pdbx_strand_id
1 'polypeptide(L)'
;MLSIMWLAHVNPVTKAHEEIIMEKMQEGDVYVFPVIFRKKDGREVNARSLPFSFEIRREMLRSIFDDKIRVLDVYTFQEPYKGYQGKTIAGIPIGFSRKAMQLRDNILSCVPEPRKSYTGNYSEYLLMKKFGLNPERGKRKTIAGTNVRELMYEEALKQSTEEDWRNLVPASVVEIIEKNWSIVEHFASMEDQTIKRFGMKIPIDGYE
;
A
#
# COMPACT_ATOMS: atom_id res chain seq x y z
N MET A 1 -12.32 -17.77 -13.64
CA MET A 1 -12.30 -17.37 -12.22
C MET A 1 -12.14 -15.86 -12.19
N LEU A 2 -12.80 -15.16 -11.25
CA LEU A 2 -12.70 -13.71 -11.15
C LEU A 2 -11.34 -13.33 -10.53
N SER A 3 -10.64 -12.36 -11.10
CA SER A 3 -9.41 -11.82 -10.50
C SER A 3 -9.74 -10.57 -9.69
N ILE A 4 -9.27 -10.51 -8.44
CA ILE A 4 -9.47 -9.38 -7.53
C ILE A 4 -8.15 -8.65 -7.33
N MET A 5 -8.10 -7.38 -7.72
CA MET A 5 -6.93 -6.52 -7.54
C MET A 5 -7.09 -5.66 -6.30
N TRP A 6 -6.10 -5.70 -5.41
CA TRP A 6 -6.03 -4.83 -4.24
C TRP A 6 -4.74 -4.01 -4.25
N LEU A 7 -4.87 -2.70 -4.47
CA LEU A 7 -3.77 -1.76 -4.56
C LEU A 7 -3.70 -0.98 -3.24
N ALA A 8 -2.58 -1.08 -2.50
CA ALA A 8 -2.49 -0.51 -1.16
C ALA A 8 -1.04 -0.18 -0.75
N HIS A 9 -0.88 0.63 0.29
CA HIS A 9 0.43 0.89 0.89
C HIS A 9 0.94 -0.28 1.75
N VAL A 10 0.05 -0.93 2.51
CA VAL A 10 0.37 -2.08 3.37
C VAL A 10 1.54 -1.80 4.33
N ASN A 11 1.45 -0.73 5.13
CA ASN A 11 2.52 -0.27 6.03
C ASN A 11 2.01 -0.09 7.48
N PRO A 12 2.04 -1.14 8.33
CA PRO A 12 2.31 -2.56 8.01
C PRO A 12 1.05 -3.32 7.52
N VAL A 13 1.15 -4.65 7.35
CA VAL A 13 -0.02 -5.54 7.25
C VAL A 13 -0.76 -5.56 8.60
N THR A 14 -2.09 -5.49 8.59
CA THR A 14 -2.93 -5.44 9.81
C THR A 14 -4.01 -6.52 9.73
N LYS A 15 -4.68 -6.81 10.85
CA LYS A 15 -5.83 -7.75 10.87
C LYS A 15 -6.96 -7.28 9.93
N ALA A 16 -7.14 -5.98 9.77
CA ALA A 16 -8.10 -5.45 8.78
C ALA A 16 -7.71 -5.81 7.33
N HIS A 17 -6.41 -5.81 7.00
CA HIS A 17 -5.96 -6.26 5.68
C HIS A 17 -6.17 -7.76 5.51
N GLU A 18 -5.90 -8.55 6.55
CA GLU A 18 -6.15 -9.99 6.56
C GLU A 18 -7.63 -10.30 6.28
N GLU A 19 -8.55 -9.67 7.02
CA GLU A 19 -10.00 -9.82 6.81
C GLU A 19 -10.43 -9.48 5.37
N ILE A 20 -9.94 -8.36 4.82
CA ILE A 20 -10.27 -7.95 3.44
C ILE A 20 -9.81 -9.01 2.45
N ILE A 21 -8.58 -9.51 2.58
CA ILE A 21 -8.04 -10.50 1.67
C ILE A 21 -8.82 -11.82 1.79
N MET A 22 -9.10 -12.28 3.02
CA MET A 22 -9.90 -13.49 3.26
C MET A 22 -11.29 -13.41 2.64
N GLU A 23 -11.98 -12.27 2.80
CA GLU A 23 -13.28 -12.03 2.16
C GLU A 23 -13.16 -12.11 0.62
N LYS A 24 -12.14 -11.47 0.04
CA LYS A 24 -11.97 -11.45 -1.43
C LYS A 24 -11.53 -12.79 -2.00
N MET A 25 -10.81 -13.61 -1.25
CA MET A 25 -10.44 -14.97 -1.65
C MET A 25 -11.67 -15.89 -1.80
N GLN A 26 -12.78 -15.58 -1.14
CA GLN A 26 -14.05 -16.30 -1.35
C GLN A 26 -14.70 -15.97 -2.70
N GLU A 27 -14.31 -14.85 -3.32
CA GLU A 27 -14.87 -14.39 -4.60
C GLU A 27 -14.00 -14.75 -5.81
N GLY A 28 -12.68 -14.92 -5.62
CA GLY A 28 -11.76 -15.28 -6.68
C GLY A 28 -10.27 -15.13 -6.33
N ASP A 29 -9.42 -15.17 -7.34
CA ASP A 29 -7.97 -15.09 -7.19
C ASP A 29 -7.54 -13.67 -6.78
N VAL A 30 -6.83 -13.54 -5.66
CA VAL A 30 -6.44 -12.24 -5.13
C VAL A 30 -5.02 -11.86 -5.57
N TYR A 31 -4.91 -10.68 -6.17
CA TYR A 31 -3.67 -10.03 -6.58
C TYR A 31 -3.46 -8.78 -5.72
N VAL A 32 -2.42 -8.79 -4.90
CA VAL A 32 -2.06 -7.68 -4.03
C VAL A 32 -0.92 -6.90 -4.68
N PHE A 33 -1.10 -5.58 -4.73
CA PHE A 33 -0.14 -4.64 -5.30
C PHE A 33 0.28 -3.63 -4.22
N PRO A 34 1.26 -3.97 -3.37
CA PRO A 34 1.87 -3.01 -2.49
C PRO A 34 2.55 -1.93 -3.34
N VAL A 35 2.26 -0.65 -3.09
CA VAL A 35 2.90 0.43 -3.84
C VAL A 35 4.39 0.51 -3.52
N ILE A 36 5.19 0.83 -4.53
CA ILE A 36 6.64 0.96 -4.45
C ILE A 36 7.06 2.29 -5.09
N PHE A 37 8.04 2.96 -4.50
CA PHE A 37 8.66 4.16 -5.06
C PHE A 37 10.13 3.86 -5.31
N ARG A 38 10.59 3.94 -6.57
CA ARG A 38 11.97 3.66 -6.96
C ARG A 38 12.64 4.89 -7.56
N LYS A 39 13.90 5.10 -7.15
CA LYS A 39 14.83 6.04 -7.76
C LYS A 39 15.33 5.52 -9.10
N LYS A 40 15.93 6.40 -9.90
CA LYS A 40 16.54 6.03 -11.20
C LYS A 40 17.62 4.95 -11.09
N ASP A 41 18.30 4.86 -9.96
CA ASP A 41 19.32 3.84 -9.66
C ASP A 41 18.71 2.46 -9.26
N GLY A 42 17.38 2.35 -9.20
CA GLY A 42 16.65 1.14 -8.87
C GLY A 42 16.35 0.97 -7.37
N ARG A 43 16.86 1.84 -6.50
CA ARG A 43 16.66 1.75 -5.05
C ARG A 43 15.23 2.12 -4.66
N GLU A 44 14.61 1.32 -3.78
CA GLU A 44 13.31 1.64 -3.17
C GLU A 44 13.46 2.80 -2.15
N VAL A 45 12.51 3.73 -2.17
CA VAL A 45 12.45 4.86 -1.24
C VAL A 45 11.38 4.60 -0.20
N ASN A 46 11.83 4.51 1.04
CA ASN A 46 10.99 4.40 2.23
C ASN A 46 10.95 5.75 2.96
N ALA A 47 9.94 5.94 3.80
CA ALA A 47 9.77 7.13 4.62
C ALA A 47 9.09 6.76 5.93
N ARG A 48 9.00 7.69 6.89
CA ARG A 48 8.30 7.45 8.17
C ARG A 48 6.90 6.88 7.95
N SER A 49 6.14 7.38 6.98
CA SER A 49 4.80 6.83 6.75
C SER A 49 4.75 5.50 5.98
N LEU A 50 5.86 5.13 5.35
CA LEU A 50 6.05 3.94 4.52
C LEU A 50 7.37 3.24 4.91
N PRO A 51 7.51 2.76 6.16
CA PRO A 51 8.81 2.37 6.69
C PRO A 51 9.32 1.06 6.13
N PHE A 52 8.43 0.13 5.73
CA PHE A 52 8.81 -1.21 5.29
C PHE A 52 8.93 -1.31 3.77
N SER A 53 9.99 -1.94 3.29
CA SER A 53 10.22 -2.20 1.87
C SER A 53 9.16 -3.14 1.30
N PHE A 54 9.09 -3.23 -0.03
CA PHE A 54 8.24 -4.20 -0.71
C PHE A 54 8.51 -5.62 -0.24
N GLU A 55 9.79 -5.98 -0.09
CA GLU A 55 10.20 -7.33 0.30
C GLU A 55 9.68 -7.71 1.69
N ILE A 56 9.81 -6.82 2.67
CA ILE A 56 9.29 -7.05 4.03
C ILE A 56 7.76 -7.13 4.00
N ARG A 57 7.08 -6.23 3.29
CA ARG A 57 5.61 -6.25 3.17
C ARG A 57 5.11 -7.51 2.45
N ARG A 58 5.87 -8.02 1.48
CA ARG A 58 5.60 -9.28 0.79
C ARG A 58 5.80 -10.47 1.73
N GLU A 59 6.84 -10.47 2.55
CA GLU A 59 7.06 -11.47 3.60
C GLU A 59 5.87 -11.50 4.57
N MET A 60 5.42 -10.33 5.06
CA MET A 60 4.25 -10.21 5.94
C MET A 60 2.95 -10.74 5.32
N LEU A 61 2.73 -10.47 4.02
CA LEU A 61 1.54 -10.98 3.33
C LEU A 61 1.62 -12.50 3.13
N ARG A 62 2.80 -13.01 2.74
CA ARG A 62 3.02 -14.44 2.54
C ARG A 62 3.01 -15.24 3.85
N SER A 63 3.41 -14.66 4.97
CA SER A 63 3.34 -15.33 6.28
C SER A 63 1.92 -15.58 6.78
N ILE A 64 0.91 -15.00 6.13
CA ILE A 64 -0.51 -15.20 6.44
C ILE A 64 -1.17 -16.09 5.37
N PHE A 65 -0.84 -15.84 4.11
CA PHE A 65 -1.58 -16.39 2.97
C PHE A 65 -0.80 -17.40 2.12
N ASP A 66 0.49 -17.58 2.39
CA ASP A 66 1.40 -18.38 1.57
C ASP A 66 1.27 -18.04 0.08
N ASP A 67 1.15 -19.06 -0.77
CA ASP A 67 0.95 -18.93 -2.22
C ASP A 67 -0.53 -18.78 -2.63
N LYS A 68 -1.45 -18.62 -1.67
CA LYS A 68 -2.89 -18.45 -1.98
C LYS A 68 -3.22 -17.07 -2.55
N ILE A 69 -2.30 -16.11 -2.46
CA ILE A 69 -2.40 -14.79 -3.08
C ILE A 69 -1.16 -14.50 -3.93
N ARG A 70 -1.32 -13.59 -4.89
CA ARG A 70 -0.20 -13.12 -5.72
C ARG A 70 0.19 -11.71 -5.29
N VAL A 71 1.38 -11.56 -4.70
CA VAL A 71 1.94 -10.26 -4.32
C VAL A 71 2.93 -9.81 -5.39
N LEU A 72 2.59 -8.74 -6.12
CA LEU A 72 3.34 -8.29 -7.31
C LEU A 72 3.93 -6.90 -7.11
N ASP A 73 5.14 -6.67 -7.64
CA ASP A 73 5.89 -5.42 -7.52
C ASP A 73 5.61 -4.43 -8.68
N VAL A 74 4.61 -4.71 -9.51
CA VAL A 74 4.33 -3.91 -10.72
C VAL A 74 3.66 -2.57 -10.42
N TYR A 75 3.13 -2.35 -9.20
CA TYR A 75 2.64 -1.03 -8.77
C TYR A 75 3.80 -0.15 -8.27
N THR A 76 4.78 0.03 -9.16
CA THR A 76 6.02 0.79 -8.89
C THR A 76 6.01 2.14 -9.61
N PHE A 77 6.21 3.21 -8.85
CA PHE A 77 6.47 4.56 -9.34
C PHE A 77 7.97 4.75 -9.56
N GLN A 78 8.35 5.18 -10.77
CA GLN A 78 9.73 5.46 -11.16
C GLN A 78 9.98 6.97 -11.18
N GLU A 79 10.99 7.43 -10.44
CA GLU A 79 11.41 8.83 -10.41
C GLU A 79 11.52 9.44 -11.84
N PRO A 80 11.01 10.67 -12.07
CA PRO A 80 10.32 11.53 -11.12
C PRO A 80 8.85 11.13 -10.90
N TYR A 81 8.41 11.09 -9.64
CA TYR A 81 7.03 10.70 -9.27
C TYR A 81 5.99 11.72 -9.73
N LYS A 82 6.33 13.01 -9.81
CA LYS A 82 5.45 14.04 -10.39
C LYS A 82 5.05 13.72 -11.82
N GLY A 83 5.87 12.96 -12.55
CA GLY A 83 5.58 12.52 -13.92
C GLY A 83 4.35 11.60 -14.04
N TYR A 84 3.86 11.05 -12.92
CA TYR A 84 2.61 10.28 -12.88
C TYR A 84 1.38 11.17 -12.71
N GLN A 85 1.56 12.43 -12.31
CA GLN A 85 0.45 13.36 -12.15
C GLN A 85 -0.14 13.71 -13.51
N GLY A 86 -1.45 13.49 -13.60
CA GLY A 86 -2.23 13.89 -14.75
C GLY A 86 -2.53 15.39 -14.76
N LYS A 87 -3.26 15.84 -15.79
CA LYS A 87 -3.76 17.21 -15.83
C LYS A 87 -4.85 17.37 -14.78
N THR A 88 -4.81 18.45 -14.01
CA THR A 88 -5.85 18.81 -13.03
C THR A 88 -6.45 20.18 -13.34
N ILE A 89 -7.75 20.35 -13.13
CA ILE A 89 -8.43 21.65 -13.11
C ILE A 89 -9.04 21.82 -11.73
N ALA A 90 -8.72 22.92 -11.02
CA ALA A 90 -9.17 23.18 -9.65
C ALA A 90 -8.95 21.98 -8.68
N GLY A 91 -7.83 21.25 -8.85
CA GLY A 91 -7.50 20.06 -8.05
C GLY A 91 -8.19 18.75 -8.49
N ILE A 92 -9.04 18.79 -9.51
CA ILE A 92 -9.75 17.61 -10.04
C ILE A 92 -8.96 17.02 -11.21
N PRO A 93 -8.57 15.72 -11.19
CA PRO A 93 -7.94 15.06 -12.33
C PRO A 93 -8.86 15.07 -13.54
N ILE A 94 -8.46 15.70 -14.63
CA ILE A 94 -9.20 15.71 -15.92
C ILE A 94 -8.63 14.70 -16.92
N GLY A 95 -7.37 14.31 -16.77
CA GLY A 95 -6.75 13.24 -17.54
C GLY A 95 -5.55 12.67 -16.78
N PHE A 96 -5.06 11.52 -17.21
CA PHE A 96 -3.88 10.86 -16.63
C PHE A 96 -2.64 11.09 -17.48
N SER A 97 -1.47 11.10 -16.85
CA SER A 97 -0.19 11.15 -17.57
C SER A 97 0.07 9.86 -18.34
N ARG A 98 0.97 9.90 -19.33
CA ARG A 98 1.42 8.68 -20.02
C ARG A 98 2.06 7.67 -19.07
N LYS A 99 2.85 8.14 -18.09
CA LYS A 99 3.45 7.27 -17.06
C LYS A 99 2.38 6.57 -16.21
N ALA A 100 1.33 7.28 -15.80
CA ALA A 100 0.22 6.67 -15.06
C ALA A 100 -0.52 5.64 -15.92
N MET A 101 -0.83 5.96 -17.17
CA MET A 101 -1.48 5.01 -18.09
C MET A 101 -0.62 3.75 -18.29
N GLN A 102 0.69 3.90 -18.46
CA GLN A 102 1.61 2.76 -18.55
C GLN A 102 1.65 1.93 -17.25
N LEU A 103 1.66 2.58 -16.08
CA LEU A 103 1.58 1.89 -14.78
C LEU A 103 0.30 1.05 -14.66
N ARG A 104 -0.83 1.63 -15.07
CA ARG A 104 -2.10 0.90 -15.12
C ARG A 104 -2.01 -0.30 -16.05
N ASP A 105 -1.51 -0.10 -17.27
CA ASP A 105 -1.45 -1.16 -18.28
C ASP A 105 -0.51 -2.29 -17.82
N ASN A 106 0.58 -1.98 -17.14
CA ASN A 106 1.45 -2.97 -16.48
C ASN A 106 0.68 -3.78 -15.44
N ILE A 107 -0.05 -3.12 -14.53
CA ILE A 107 -0.88 -3.81 -13.51
C ILE A 107 -1.91 -4.73 -14.18
N LEU A 108 -2.65 -4.22 -15.16
CA LEU A 108 -3.67 -4.98 -15.86
C LEU A 108 -3.07 -6.16 -16.65
N SER A 109 -1.89 -6.00 -17.25
CA SER A 109 -1.24 -7.08 -18.02
C SER A 109 -0.89 -8.31 -17.17
N CYS A 110 -0.73 -8.15 -15.86
CA CYS A 110 -0.43 -9.23 -14.93
C CYS A 110 -1.67 -9.94 -14.36
N VAL A 111 -2.88 -9.47 -14.68
CA VAL A 111 -4.13 -9.92 -14.06
C VAL A 111 -5.11 -10.43 -15.12
N PRO A 112 -5.46 -11.73 -15.13
CA PRO A 112 -6.41 -12.30 -16.10
C PRO A 112 -7.81 -11.70 -15.99
N GLU A 113 -8.50 -11.58 -17.13
CA GLU A 113 -9.93 -11.27 -17.19
C GLU A 113 -10.79 -12.53 -16.87
N PRO A 114 -11.99 -12.38 -16.28
CA PRO A 114 -12.59 -11.13 -15.81
C PRO A 114 -11.90 -10.62 -14.55
N ARG A 115 -11.68 -9.30 -14.44
CA ARG A 115 -11.06 -8.68 -13.25
C ARG A 115 -11.82 -7.47 -12.71
N LYS A 116 -11.71 -7.26 -11.39
CA LYS A 116 -12.16 -6.06 -10.69
C LYS A 116 -11.12 -5.65 -9.65
N SER A 117 -11.11 -4.38 -9.26
CA SER A 117 -10.33 -3.93 -8.12
C SER A 117 -11.21 -3.72 -6.89
N TYR A 118 -10.60 -3.60 -5.71
CA TYR A 118 -11.31 -3.35 -4.45
C TYR A 118 -10.74 -2.13 -3.74
N THR A 119 -11.61 -1.27 -3.21
CA THR A 119 -11.24 -0.21 -2.26
C THR A 119 -12.36 0.08 -1.26
N GLY A 120 -12.00 0.33 0.00
CA GLY A 120 -12.92 0.80 1.04
C GLY A 120 -13.05 2.34 1.08
N ASN A 121 -12.30 3.08 0.24
CA ASN A 121 -12.26 4.53 0.24
C ASN A 121 -13.03 5.09 -0.96
N TYR A 122 -14.00 5.97 -0.71
CA TYR A 122 -14.86 6.52 -1.76
C TYR A 122 -14.10 7.40 -2.76
N SER A 123 -13.13 8.20 -2.31
CA SER A 123 -12.34 9.05 -3.20
C SER A 123 -11.43 8.23 -4.11
N GLU A 124 -10.84 7.16 -3.57
CA GLU A 124 -10.06 6.19 -4.36
C GLU A 124 -10.96 5.45 -5.35
N TYR A 125 -12.15 5.02 -4.92
CA TYR A 125 -13.14 4.37 -5.81
C TYR A 125 -13.42 5.21 -7.05
N LEU A 126 -13.69 6.51 -6.87
CA LEU A 126 -13.94 7.41 -8.00
C LEU A 126 -12.73 7.54 -8.92
N LEU A 127 -11.52 7.67 -8.35
CA LEU A 127 -10.29 7.78 -9.12
C LEU A 127 -10.00 6.50 -9.91
N MET A 128 -10.10 5.34 -9.28
CA MET A 128 -9.89 4.02 -9.88
C MET A 128 -10.91 3.74 -10.99
N LYS A 129 -12.17 4.14 -10.79
CA LYS A 129 -13.22 4.03 -11.82
C LYS A 129 -12.85 4.85 -13.04
N LYS A 130 -12.44 6.11 -12.86
CA LYS A 130 -11.97 6.97 -13.95
C LYS A 130 -10.71 6.42 -14.62
N PHE A 131 -9.84 5.77 -13.87
CA PHE A 131 -8.60 5.20 -14.36
C PHE A 131 -8.80 3.89 -15.16
N GLY A 132 -9.98 3.27 -15.06
CA GLY A 132 -10.31 2.03 -15.76
C GLY A 132 -9.94 0.76 -15.01
N LEU A 133 -9.82 0.81 -13.68
CA LEU A 133 -9.50 -0.35 -12.84
C LEU A 133 -10.72 -1.17 -12.38
N ASN A 134 -11.93 -0.79 -12.81
CA ASN A 134 -13.18 -1.47 -12.45
C ASN A 134 -13.34 -1.74 -10.93
N PRO A 135 -13.37 -0.70 -10.08
CA PRO A 135 -13.38 -0.89 -8.63
C PRO A 135 -14.75 -1.32 -8.10
N GLU A 136 -14.71 -2.19 -7.10
CA GLU A 136 -15.78 -2.46 -6.16
C GLU A 136 -15.57 -1.64 -4.89
N ARG A 137 -16.67 -1.11 -4.35
CA ARG A 137 -16.67 -0.36 -3.10
C ARG A 137 -16.92 -1.30 -1.92
N GLY A 138 -15.93 -1.39 -1.03
CA GLY A 138 -16.05 -2.06 0.26
C GLY A 138 -16.50 -1.13 1.39
N LYS A 139 -16.77 -1.73 2.55
CA LYS A 139 -16.85 -1.00 3.82
C LYS A 139 -15.45 -0.81 4.39
N ARG A 140 -15.16 0.39 4.90
CA ARG A 140 -13.88 0.66 5.56
C ARG A 140 -13.79 -0.14 6.86
N LYS A 141 -12.76 -0.97 6.99
CA LYS A 141 -12.42 -1.67 8.23
C LYS A 141 -11.88 -0.70 9.29
N THR A 142 -11.95 -1.09 10.56
CA THR A 142 -11.68 -0.22 11.71
C THR A 142 -10.19 0.00 11.96
N ILE A 143 -9.35 -1.02 11.76
CA ILE A 143 -7.91 -0.94 12.03
C ILE A 143 -7.20 -0.20 10.90
N ALA A 144 -6.68 0.98 11.21
CA ALA A 144 -5.88 1.78 10.29
C ALA A 144 -4.38 1.45 10.46
N GLY A 145 -3.67 1.22 9.35
CA GLY A 145 -2.20 1.03 9.39
C GLY A 145 -1.44 2.21 10.01
N THR A 146 -1.99 3.43 9.92
CA THR A 146 -1.44 4.59 10.63
C THR A 146 -1.46 4.41 12.15
N ASN A 147 -2.54 3.87 12.73
CA ASN A 147 -2.63 3.67 14.19
C ASN A 147 -1.54 2.70 14.66
N VAL A 148 -1.46 1.54 14.01
CA VAL A 148 -0.44 0.51 14.29
C VAL A 148 0.96 1.08 14.21
N ARG A 149 1.23 1.90 13.19
CA ARG A 149 2.54 2.51 13.00
C ARG A 149 2.90 3.53 14.07
N GLU A 150 1.99 4.40 14.48
CA GLU A 150 2.30 5.35 15.55
C GLU A 150 2.51 4.63 16.88
N LEU A 151 1.73 3.60 17.22
CA LEU A 151 1.97 2.77 18.42
C LEU A 151 3.35 2.10 18.40
N MET A 152 3.80 1.58 17.25
CA MET A 152 5.16 1.04 17.10
C MET A 152 6.23 2.12 17.34
N TYR A 153 6.00 3.35 16.87
CA TYR A 153 6.94 4.46 17.06
C TYR A 153 6.97 4.97 18.49
N GLU A 154 5.83 5.05 19.15
CA GLU A 154 5.73 5.37 20.57
C GLU A 154 6.50 4.34 21.41
N GLU A 155 6.32 3.04 21.14
CA GLU A 155 7.10 1.97 21.79
C GLU A 155 8.61 2.10 21.52
N ALA A 156 9.01 2.32 20.27
CA ALA A 156 10.42 2.50 19.91
C ALA A 156 11.06 3.73 20.61
N LEU A 157 10.28 4.78 20.85
CA LEU A 157 10.69 5.98 21.59
C LEU A 157 10.56 5.83 23.11
N LYS A 158 10.21 4.64 23.61
CA LYS A 158 9.98 4.33 25.04
C LYS A 158 8.91 5.23 25.67
N GLN A 159 7.92 5.63 24.86
CA GLN A 159 6.75 6.34 25.33
C GLN A 159 5.73 5.33 25.85
N SER A 160 4.99 5.71 26.90
CA SER A 160 3.93 4.86 27.44
C SER A 160 2.77 4.84 26.47
N THR A 161 2.31 3.65 26.07
CA THR A 161 1.09 3.47 25.28
C THR A 161 0.07 2.66 26.08
N GLU A 162 -1.21 3.01 25.96
CA GLU A 162 -2.29 2.21 26.57
C GLU A 162 -2.66 1.00 25.69
N GLU A 163 -2.39 1.09 24.38
CA GLU A 163 -2.69 0.07 23.39
C GLU A 163 -1.40 -0.60 22.89
N ASP A 164 -1.43 -1.92 22.73
CA ASP A 164 -0.33 -2.71 22.17
C ASP A 164 -0.62 -3.01 20.68
N TRP A 165 0.27 -2.53 19.80
CA TRP A 165 0.15 -2.69 18.35
C TRP A 165 0.14 -4.16 17.92
N ARG A 166 0.72 -5.07 18.72
CA ARG A 166 0.75 -6.52 18.45
C ARG A 166 -0.66 -7.09 18.37
N ASN A 167 -1.63 -6.50 19.07
CA ASN A 167 -3.03 -6.91 19.02
C ASN A 167 -3.74 -6.53 17.72
N LEU A 168 -3.17 -5.61 16.93
CA LEU A 168 -3.78 -5.05 15.71
C LEU A 168 -3.24 -5.69 14.43
N VAL A 169 -2.23 -6.55 14.53
CA VAL A 169 -1.62 -7.27 13.40
C VAL A 169 -1.67 -8.79 13.62
N PRO A 170 -1.60 -9.60 12.55
CA PRO A 170 -1.51 -11.06 12.70
C PRO A 170 -0.22 -11.48 13.41
N ALA A 171 -0.24 -12.60 14.13
CA ALA A 171 0.90 -13.05 14.93
C ALA A 171 2.19 -13.24 14.11
N SER A 172 2.09 -13.84 12.92
CA SER A 172 3.26 -14.00 12.03
C SER A 172 3.83 -12.66 11.54
N VAL A 173 3.00 -11.62 11.46
CA VAL A 173 3.43 -10.25 11.13
C VAL A 173 4.15 -9.60 12.31
N VAL A 174 3.75 -9.87 13.56
CA VAL A 174 4.48 -9.42 14.76
C VAL A 174 5.92 -9.88 14.70
N GLU A 175 6.14 -11.18 14.47
CA GLU A 175 7.49 -11.77 14.41
C GLU A 175 8.36 -11.11 13.34
N ILE A 176 7.80 -10.81 12.16
CA ILE A 176 8.51 -10.15 11.07
C ILE A 176 8.85 -8.70 11.43
N ILE A 177 7.93 -7.97 12.08
CA ILE A 177 8.17 -6.59 12.54
C ILE A 177 9.27 -6.58 13.59
N GLU A 178 9.21 -7.45 14.60
CA GLU A 178 10.21 -7.52 15.66
C GLU A 178 11.60 -7.92 15.13
N LYS A 179 11.66 -8.84 14.17
CA LYS A 179 12.91 -9.18 13.46
C LYS A 179 13.50 -7.99 12.71
N ASN A 180 12.67 -7.06 12.24
CA ASN A 180 13.05 -5.86 11.51
C ASN A 180 12.91 -4.57 12.35
N TRP A 181 12.94 -4.69 13.69
CA TRP A 181 12.63 -3.58 14.60
C TRP A 181 13.52 -2.35 14.41
N SER A 182 14.77 -2.53 13.99
CA SER A 182 15.69 -1.42 13.70
C SER A 182 15.17 -0.44 12.64
N ILE A 183 14.30 -0.89 11.73
CA ILE A 183 13.59 -0.02 10.77
C ILE A 183 12.60 0.87 11.49
N VAL A 184 11.86 0.31 12.46
CA VAL A 184 10.90 1.06 13.28
C VAL A 184 11.64 2.11 14.08
N GLU A 185 12.71 1.74 14.79
CA GLU A 185 13.56 2.65 15.56
C GLU A 185 14.10 3.79 14.71
N HIS A 186 14.64 3.47 13.53
CA HIS A 186 15.16 4.46 12.59
C HIS A 186 14.10 5.50 12.20
N PHE A 187 12.91 5.07 11.79
CA PHE A 187 11.87 5.99 11.34
C PHE A 187 11.11 6.67 12.49
N ALA A 188 11.12 6.09 13.70
CA ALA A 188 10.46 6.66 14.88
C ALA A 188 11.01 8.05 15.25
N SER A 189 12.30 8.30 15.01
CA SER A 189 12.94 9.60 15.27
C SER A 189 13.02 10.54 14.07
N MET A 190 12.52 10.14 12.90
CA MET A 190 12.60 10.94 11.67
C MET A 190 11.33 11.75 11.43
N GLU A 191 11.47 12.88 10.73
CA GLU A 191 10.34 13.60 10.15
C GLU A 191 9.74 12.82 8.96
N ASP A 192 8.41 12.90 8.77
CA ASP A 192 7.74 12.26 7.63
C ASP A 192 8.01 13.05 6.34
N GLN A 193 8.99 12.60 5.57
CA GLN A 193 9.36 13.17 4.26
C GLN A 193 8.44 12.67 3.14
N THR A 194 7.11 12.71 3.37
CA THR A 194 6.09 12.39 2.36
C THR A 194 5.10 13.53 2.16
N ILE A 195 4.58 13.61 0.95
CA ILE A 195 3.48 14.51 0.60
C ILE A 195 2.23 13.71 0.28
N LYS A 196 1.07 14.24 0.66
CA LYS A 196 -0.23 13.63 0.33
C LYS A 196 -0.74 14.16 -1.02
N ARG A 197 -0.94 13.26 -1.98
CA ARG A 197 -1.50 13.56 -3.31
C ARG A 197 -2.51 12.48 -3.71
N PHE A 198 -3.72 12.91 -4.11
CA PHE A 198 -4.80 12.00 -4.52
C PHE A 198 -5.10 10.86 -3.52
N GLY A 199 -5.00 11.14 -2.22
CA GLY A 199 -5.21 10.14 -1.15
C GLY A 199 -4.00 9.25 -0.84
N MET A 200 -2.94 9.31 -1.64
CA MET A 200 -1.71 8.54 -1.49
C MET A 200 -0.62 9.34 -0.78
N LYS A 201 0.21 8.68 0.04
CA LYS A 201 1.46 9.26 0.56
C LYS A 201 2.59 8.95 -0.41
N ILE A 202 3.32 9.97 -0.83
CA ILE A 202 4.39 9.88 -1.82
C ILE A 202 5.67 10.46 -1.21
N PRO A 203 6.82 9.75 -1.24
CA PRO A 203 8.10 10.28 -0.79
C PRO A 203 8.49 11.55 -1.55
N ILE A 204 9.06 12.53 -0.83
CA ILE A 204 9.62 13.75 -1.41
C ILE A 204 10.90 13.41 -2.21
N ASP A 205 11.72 12.49 -1.70
CA ASP A 205 12.89 11.99 -2.42
C ASP A 205 12.49 11.22 -3.69
N GLY A 206 12.77 11.79 -4.86
CA GLY A 206 12.39 11.26 -6.16
C GLY A 206 11.07 11.83 -6.72
N TYR A 207 10.48 12.83 -6.04
CA TYR A 207 9.26 13.46 -6.52
C TYR A 207 9.49 14.34 -7.76
N GLU A 208 10.54 15.15 -7.75
CA GLU A 208 10.87 16.13 -8.81
C GLU A 208 11.61 15.55 -10.02
#